data_AF-A0A539CQI6-F1
#
_entry.id   AF-A0A539CQI6-F1
#
_cell.length_a   1.000
_cell.length_b   1.000
_cell.length_c   1.000
_cell.angle_alpha   90.00
_cell.angle_beta   90.00
_cell.angle_gamma   90.00
#
_symmetry.space_group_name_H-M   'P 1'
#
loop_
_entity.id
_entity.type
_entity.pdbx_description
1 polymer ?
#
loop_
_entity_poly.entity_id
_entity_poly.type
_entity_poly.pdbx_seq_one_letter_code
_entity_poly.pdbx_strand_id
1 'polypeptide(L)'
;MPIKSVWLGLNFEEAALDHTEESYASETYAVELCAREKAHLSVFLAAPIFKIPGMVPGAGLFPMANAPADEVNANRRMRAEEAQRRIAGAVKSAGVATEFCIAQESYPLLREYFVASARPNDVIILSRSGYYLSFDRNMIEAMLFTSGRPIVIVPPDWERGARLEKVVIAWDGSGRAARAVGDAMPMLTRAEQVEIVYVSPGAFRSFGPPRTPLQEK
;
A
#
# COMPACT_ATOMS: atom_id res chain seq x y z
N MET A 1 -16.21 0.59 12.23
CA MET A 1 -16.93 1.37 11.19
C MET A 1 -16.68 0.68 9.84
N PRO A 2 -17.64 0.66 8.90
CA PRO A 2 -17.39 0.11 7.58
C PRO A 2 -16.30 0.90 6.84
N ILE A 3 -15.47 0.21 6.06
CA ILE A 3 -14.50 0.87 5.17
C ILE A 3 -15.29 1.56 4.05
N LYS A 4 -15.08 2.86 3.85
CA LYS A 4 -15.78 3.66 2.83
C LYS A 4 -14.84 4.18 1.75
N SER A 5 -13.56 4.28 2.06
CA SER A 5 -12.54 4.81 1.17
C SER A 5 -11.25 4.00 1.31
N VAL A 6 -10.72 3.58 0.17
CA VAL A 6 -9.49 2.81 0.04
C VAL A 6 -8.55 3.57 -0.87
N TRP A 7 -7.31 3.70 -0.46
CA TRP A 7 -6.27 4.30 -1.26
C TRP A 7 -5.28 3.22 -1.72
N LEU A 8 -4.99 3.17 -3.02
CA LEU A 8 -4.02 2.25 -3.62
C LEU A 8 -2.83 3.04 -4.15
N GLY A 9 -1.64 2.75 -3.65
CA GLY A 9 -0.39 3.33 -4.13
C GLY A 9 0.39 2.33 -4.97
N LEU A 10 0.72 2.71 -6.21
CA LEU A 10 1.54 1.93 -7.12
C LEU A 10 2.82 2.69 -7.46
N ASN A 11 3.94 1.98 -7.42
CA ASN A 11 5.26 2.53 -7.70
C ASN A 11 5.81 2.07 -9.06
N PHE A 12 6.75 2.87 -9.57
CA PHE A 12 7.34 2.74 -10.90
C PHE A 12 8.38 1.61 -11.07
N GLU A 13 8.84 0.97 -9.98
CA GLU A 13 9.90 -0.04 -10.01
C GLU A 13 9.42 -1.45 -10.40
N GLU A 14 8.11 -1.69 -10.48
CA GLU A 14 7.53 -2.99 -10.88
C GLU A 14 7.86 -3.44 -12.33
N ALA A 15 8.70 -2.69 -13.06
CA ALA A 15 9.16 -3.11 -14.40
C ALA A 15 10.61 -2.72 -14.73
N ALA A 16 11.48 -2.41 -13.76
CA ALA A 16 12.84 -1.91 -14.03
C ALA A 16 13.99 -2.92 -13.83
N LEU A 17 13.70 -4.16 -13.43
CA LEU A 17 14.68 -5.25 -13.37
C LEU A 17 14.06 -6.49 -14.00
N ASP A 18 14.72 -7.04 -15.03
CA ASP A 18 14.30 -8.12 -15.95
C ASP A 18 13.93 -9.49 -15.31
N HIS A 19 13.58 -9.53 -14.02
CA HIS A 19 13.27 -10.76 -13.28
C HIS A 19 11.99 -10.68 -12.42
N THR A 20 11.11 -9.71 -12.65
CA THR A 20 9.82 -9.68 -11.97
C THR A 20 8.74 -10.15 -12.94
N GLU A 21 8.09 -11.27 -12.63
CA GLU A 21 6.73 -11.48 -13.09
C GLU A 21 5.93 -10.27 -12.62
N GLU A 22 5.33 -9.53 -13.55
CA GLU A 22 4.47 -8.40 -13.22
C GLU A 22 3.36 -8.90 -12.29
N SER A 23 3.39 -8.44 -11.03
CA SER A 23 2.36 -8.79 -10.07
C SER A 23 1.32 -7.69 -9.99
N TYR A 24 0.06 -8.08 -10.09
CA TYR A 24 -1.08 -7.19 -9.89
C TYR A 24 -1.84 -7.52 -8.59
N ALA A 25 -1.18 -8.20 -7.66
CA ALA A 25 -1.81 -8.71 -6.44
C ALA A 25 -2.42 -7.59 -5.57
N SER A 26 -1.70 -6.48 -5.41
CA SER A 26 -2.18 -5.32 -4.63
C SER A 26 -3.40 -4.66 -5.27
N GLU A 27 -3.45 -4.65 -6.61
CA GLU A 27 -4.55 -4.08 -7.38
C GLU A 27 -5.80 -4.95 -7.30
N THR A 28 -5.65 -6.25 -7.53
CA THR A 28 -6.73 -7.22 -7.37
C THR A 28 -7.31 -7.16 -5.96
N TYR A 29 -6.44 -7.11 -4.94
CA TYR A 29 -6.84 -6.94 -3.55
C TYR A 29 -7.66 -5.67 -3.34
N ALA A 30 -7.19 -4.52 -3.86
CA ALA A 30 -7.87 -3.24 -3.70
C ALA A 30 -9.24 -3.20 -4.36
N VAL A 31 -9.34 -3.70 -5.60
CA VAL A 31 -10.60 -3.75 -6.36
C VAL A 31 -11.61 -4.65 -5.64
N GLU A 32 -11.19 -5.84 -5.21
CA GLU A 32 -12.07 -6.77 -4.50
C GLU A 32 -12.51 -6.23 -3.13
N LEU A 33 -11.60 -5.60 -2.37
CA LEU A 33 -11.95 -4.99 -1.09
C LEU A 33 -13.00 -3.88 -1.31
N CYS A 34 -12.80 -3.02 -2.31
CA CYS A 34 -13.74 -1.94 -2.60
C CYS A 34 -15.10 -2.48 -3.06
N ALA A 35 -15.12 -3.49 -3.93
CA ALA A 35 -16.36 -4.12 -4.39
C ALA A 35 -17.13 -4.74 -3.21
N ARG A 36 -16.43 -5.43 -2.30
CA ARG A 36 -17.01 -6.06 -1.11
C ARG A 36 -17.58 -5.04 -0.12
N GLU A 37 -16.84 -3.97 0.14
CA GLU A 37 -17.21 -2.95 1.13
C GLU A 37 -18.11 -1.85 0.55
N LYS A 38 -18.33 -1.84 -0.77
CA LYS A 38 -18.95 -0.73 -1.50
C LYS A 38 -18.21 0.58 -1.21
N ALA A 39 -16.89 0.51 -1.22
CA ALA A 39 -15.98 1.62 -0.93
C ALA A 39 -15.54 2.31 -2.23
N HIS A 40 -15.13 3.57 -2.10
CA HIS A 40 -14.45 4.31 -3.16
C HIS A 40 -12.97 3.93 -3.22
N LEU A 41 -12.42 3.78 -4.43
CA LEU A 41 -11.01 3.54 -4.66
C LEU A 41 -10.30 4.79 -5.18
N SER A 42 -9.32 5.29 -4.44
CA SER A 42 -8.41 6.35 -4.89
C SER A 42 -7.08 5.73 -5.30
N VAL A 43 -6.70 5.86 -6.57
CA VAL A 43 -5.48 5.25 -7.11
C VAL A 43 -4.42 6.31 -7.34
N PHE A 44 -3.26 6.15 -6.72
CA PHE A 44 -2.09 6.99 -6.89
C PHE A 44 -0.99 6.24 -7.63
N LEU A 45 -0.60 6.76 -8.78
CA LEU A 45 0.41 6.20 -9.67
C LEU A 45 1.64 7.11 -9.64
N ALA A 46 2.69 6.64 -8.98
CA ALA A 46 3.92 7.38 -8.80
C ALA A 46 4.84 7.25 -10.02
N ALA A 47 5.19 8.35 -10.67
CA ALA A 47 6.08 8.39 -11.83
C ALA A 47 7.23 9.39 -11.61
N PRO A 48 8.22 9.10 -10.74
CA PRO A 48 9.21 10.10 -10.36
C PRO A 48 10.01 10.60 -11.55
N ILE A 49 10.32 11.89 -11.56
CA ILE A 49 11.17 12.51 -12.56
C ILE A 49 12.63 12.18 -12.24
N PHE A 50 13.32 11.60 -13.21
CA PHE A 50 14.77 11.55 -13.26
C PHE A 50 15.28 12.83 -13.95
N LYS A 51 16.17 13.55 -13.28
CA LYS A 51 16.91 14.68 -13.87
C LYS A 51 18.39 14.35 -13.78
N ILE A 52 19.12 14.54 -14.88
CA ILE A 52 20.58 14.50 -14.84
C ILE A 52 21.03 15.80 -14.15
N PRO A 53 21.71 15.73 -12.99
CA PRO A 53 22.26 16.93 -12.37
C PRO A 53 23.17 17.63 -13.38
N GLY A 54 22.98 18.93 -13.56
CA GLY A 54 23.80 19.74 -14.47
C GLY A 54 25.24 19.87 -13.97
N MET A 55 26.02 18.80 -14.04
CA MET A 55 27.46 18.83 -13.78
C MET A 55 28.23 19.53 -14.91
N VAL A 56 27.59 19.77 -16.05
CA VAL A 56 28.16 20.48 -17.19
C VAL A 56 27.50 21.85 -17.32
N PRO A 57 28.23 22.95 -17.01
CA PRO A 57 27.76 24.30 -17.29
C PRO A 57 27.34 24.42 -18.76
N GLY A 58 26.10 24.84 -19.00
CA GLY A 58 25.54 24.99 -20.34
C GLY A 58 24.85 23.76 -20.93
N ALA A 59 24.84 22.59 -20.27
CA ALA A 59 24.07 21.43 -20.74
C ALA A 59 22.56 21.71 -20.86
N GLY A 60 22.01 22.56 -19.98
CA GLY A 60 20.61 23.00 -20.08
C GLY A 60 20.27 23.87 -21.29
N LEU A 61 21.27 24.32 -22.08
CA LEU A 61 21.08 25.06 -23.33
C LEU A 61 20.97 24.13 -24.56
N PHE A 62 21.29 22.84 -24.41
CA PHE A 62 21.21 21.87 -25.50
C PHE A 62 20.05 20.90 -25.24
N PRO A 63 18.96 20.94 -26.03
CA PRO A 63 17.81 20.05 -25.86
C PRO A 63 18.19 18.57 -25.84
N MET A 64 19.22 18.17 -26.59
CA MET A 64 19.69 16.77 -26.63
C MET A 64 20.42 16.32 -25.35
N ALA A 65 20.89 17.23 -24.48
CA ALA A 65 21.59 16.85 -23.26
C ALA A 65 20.66 16.17 -22.23
N ASN A 66 19.35 16.42 -22.32
CA ASN A 66 18.34 15.81 -21.46
C ASN A 66 17.60 14.63 -22.12
N ALA A 67 17.85 14.32 -23.40
CA ALA A 67 17.11 13.30 -24.13
C ALA A 67 17.04 11.93 -23.41
N PRO A 68 18.12 11.42 -22.79
CA PRO A 68 18.03 10.17 -22.02
C PRO A 68 17.16 10.29 -20.75
N ALA A 69 17.15 11.46 -20.10
CA ALA A 69 16.31 11.70 -18.94
C ALA A 69 14.84 11.84 -19.33
N ASP A 70 14.57 12.54 -20.43
CA ASP A 70 13.22 12.69 -20.99
C ASP A 70 12.63 11.35 -21.42
N GLU A 71 13.44 10.47 -22.01
CA GLU A 71 13.04 9.10 -22.35
C GLU A 71 12.68 8.28 -21.11
N VAL A 72 13.51 8.34 -20.05
CA VAL A 72 13.22 7.67 -18.78
C VAL A 72 11.92 8.20 -18.16
N ASN A 73 11.72 9.52 -18.18
CA ASN A 73 10.52 10.16 -17.65
C ASN A 73 9.27 9.77 -18.46
N ALA A 74 9.38 9.73 -19.79
CA ALA A 74 8.29 9.32 -20.67
C ALA A 74 7.92 7.84 -20.44
N ASN A 75 8.91 6.95 -20.30
CA ASN A 75 8.66 5.54 -20.00
C ASN A 75 7.94 5.34 -18.65
N ARG A 76 8.36 6.06 -17.60
CA ARG A 76 7.68 6.03 -16.29
C ARG A 76 6.24 6.50 -16.38
N ARG A 77 5.98 7.57 -17.16
CA ARG A 77 4.62 8.07 -17.42
C ARG A 77 3.77 7.05 -18.18
N MET A 78 4.33 6.45 -19.22
CA MET A 78 3.66 5.43 -20.04
C MET A 78 3.21 4.23 -19.18
N ARG A 79 4.09 3.72 -18.31
CA ARG A 79 3.77 2.62 -17.39
C ARG A 79 2.67 2.97 -16.40
N ALA A 80 2.69 4.19 -15.86
CA ALA A 80 1.61 4.67 -14.98
C ALA A 80 0.26 4.72 -15.73
N GLU A 81 0.27 5.13 -17.00
CA GLU A 81 -0.93 5.16 -17.85
C GLU A 81 -1.43 3.75 -18.22
N GLU A 82 -0.52 2.79 -18.42
CA GLU A 82 -0.85 1.38 -18.63
C GLU A 82 -1.52 0.76 -17.40
N ALA A 83 -0.94 0.97 -16.22
CA ALA A 83 -1.54 0.54 -14.95
C ALA A 83 -2.92 1.21 -14.74
N GLN A 84 -3.04 2.52 -15.01
CA GLN A 84 -4.34 3.20 -14.98
C GLN A 84 -5.37 2.52 -15.90
N ARG A 85 -5.02 2.22 -17.16
CA ARG A 85 -5.92 1.55 -18.11
C ARG A 85 -6.36 0.18 -17.60
N ARG A 86 -5.42 -0.59 -17.05
CA ARG A 86 -5.67 -1.94 -16.53
C ARG A 86 -6.60 -1.92 -15.32
N ILE A 87 -6.32 -1.06 -14.34
CA ILE A 87 -7.17 -0.88 -13.15
C ILE A 87 -8.53 -0.34 -13.54
N ALA A 88 -8.60 0.63 -14.46
CA ALA A 88 -9.86 1.18 -14.96
C ALA A 88 -10.78 0.08 -15.54
N GLY A 89 -10.20 -0.89 -16.26
CA GLY A 89 -10.93 -2.07 -16.73
C GLY A 89 -11.47 -2.93 -15.57
N ALA A 90 -10.63 -3.21 -14.57
CA ALA A 90 -10.99 -4.02 -13.41
C ALA A 90 -12.09 -3.37 -12.55
N VAL A 91 -11.95 -2.07 -12.20
CA VAL A 91 -12.95 -1.36 -11.38
C VAL A 91 -14.29 -1.20 -12.09
N LYS A 92 -14.28 -0.98 -13.42
CA LYS A 92 -15.49 -0.92 -14.23
C LYS A 92 -16.24 -2.25 -14.20
N SER A 93 -15.50 -3.36 -14.30
CA SER A 93 -16.07 -4.72 -14.28
C SER A 93 -16.63 -5.07 -12.90
N ALA A 94 -16.00 -4.56 -11.83
CA ALA A 94 -16.41 -4.76 -10.45
C ALA A 94 -17.47 -3.77 -9.94
N GLY A 95 -17.83 -2.73 -10.71
CA GLY A 95 -18.79 -1.70 -10.30
C GLY A 95 -18.28 -0.79 -9.16
N VAL A 96 -16.96 -0.57 -9.09
CA VAL A 96 -16.31 0.23 -8.05
C VAL A 96 -16.18 1.69 -8.52
N ALA A 97 -16.55 2.64 -7.66
CA ALA A 97 -16.29 4.06 -7.89
C ALA A 97 -14.80 4.35 -7.70
N THR A 98 -14.17 5.03 -8.65
CA THR A 98 -12.71 5.18 -8.66
C THR A 98 -12.27 6.55 -9.18
N GLU A 99 -11.22 7.09 -8.57
CA GLU A 99 -10.46 8.23 -9.08
C GLU A 99 -8.99 7.83 -9.29
N PHE A 100 -8.32 8.51 -10.24
CA PHE A 100 -6.93 8.26 -10.59
C PHE A 100 -6.11 9.54 -10.49
N CYS A 101 -4.92 9.42 -9.94
CA CYS A 101 -3.90 10.46 -9.92
C CYS A 101 -2.57 9.89 -10.41
N ILE A 102 -2.05 10.40 -11.53
CA ILE A 102 -0.67 10.13 -11.96
C ILE A 102 0.17 11.35 -11.58
N ALA A 103 1.09 11.14 -10.63
CA ALA A 103 2.00 12.18 -10.16
C ALA A 103 3.39 11.98 -10.77
N GLN A 104 3.75 12.87 -11.69
CA GLN A 104 5.08 12.91 -12.30
C GLN A 104 5.89 14.05 -11.71
N GLU A 105 6.64 13.77 -10.64
CA GLU A 105 7.31 14.79 -9.84
C GLU A 105 8.70 14.37 -9.38
N SER A 106 9.51 15.32 -8.90
CA SER A 106 10.75 14.95 -8.20
C SER A 106 10.45 14.08 -6.98
N TYR A 107 11.33 13.12 -6.67
CA TYR A 107 11.09 12.16 -5.58
C TYR A 107 10.70 12.81 -4.22
N PRO A 108 11.34 13.92 -3.76
CA PRO A 108 10.93 14.57 -2.52
C PRO A 108 9.48 15.07 -2.53
N LEU A 109 9.08 15.78 -3.59
CA LEU A 109 7.71 16.28 -3.76
C LEU A 109 6.72 15.13 -3.92
N LEU A 110 7.10 14.10 -4.68
CA LEU A 110 6.29 12.91 -4.89
C LEU A 110 6.00 12.20 -3.56
N ARG A 111 6.99 12.07 -2.68
CA ARG A 111 6.83 11.48 -1.33
C ARG A 111 5.84 12.29 -0.48
N GLU A 112 5.92 13.62 -0.53
CA GLU A 112 4.99 14.49 0.19
C GLU A 112 3.55 14.33 -0.31
N TYR A 113 3.35 14.36 -1.63
CA TYR A 113 2.04 14.16 -2.24
C TYR A 113 1.48 12.75 -2.01
N PHE A 114 2.32 11.72 -2.09
CA PHE A 114 1.96 10.34 -1.82
C PHE A 114 1.36 10.18 -0.43
N VAL A 115 2.03 10.67 0.61
CA VAL A 115 1.53 10.64 1.99
C VAL A 115 0.28 11.50 2.14
N ALA A 116 0.29 12.72 1.61
CA ALA A 116 -0.83 13.66 1.79
C ALA A 116 -2.12 13.15 1.17
N SER A 117 -2.05 12.56 -0.03
CA SER A 117 -3.21 12.01 -0.74
C SER A 117 -3.84 10.79 -0.06
N ALA A 118 -3.09 10.08 0.79
CA ALA A 118 -3.59 8.90 1.49
C ALA A 118 -4.39 9.24 2.75
N ARG A 119 -4.12 10.38 3.41
CA ARG A 119 -4.74 10.78 4.70
C ARG A 119 -6.27 10.86 4.75
N PRO A 120 -6.99 11.22 3.67
CA PRO A 120 -8.45 11.27 3.66
C PRO A 120 -9.11 9.88 3.66
N ASN A 121 -8.34 8.81 3.42
CA ASN A 121 -8.87 7.47 3.22
C ASN A 121 -8.90 6.66 4.52
N ASP A 122 -9.75 5.62 4.55
CA ASP A 122 -9.87 4.74 5.72
C ASP A 122 -8.74 3.72 5.78
N VAL A 123 -8.36 3.15 4.63
CA VAL A 123 -7.34 2.11 4.49
C VAL A 123 -6.42 2.41 3.32
N ILE A 124 -5.13 2.14 3.50
CA ILE A 124 -4.10 2.27 2.47
C ILE A 124 -3.65 0.88 2.04
N ILE A 125 -3.53 0.65 0.74
CA ILE A 125 -3.01 -0.57 0.13
C ILE A 125 -1.75 -0.24 -0.65
N LEU A 126 -0.69 -1.00 -0.39
CA LEU A 126 0.59 -0.90 -1.06
C LEU A 126 1.06 -2.29 -1.51
N SER A 127 1.75 -2.34 -2.65
CA SER A 127 2.50 -3.53 -3.07
C SER A 127 3.75 -3.71 -2.20
N ARG A 128 4.11 -4.95 -1.86
CA ARG A 128 5.38 -5.27 -1.20
C ARG A 128 6.47 -5.33 -2.25
N SER A 129 7.45 -4.43 -2.18
CA SER A 129 8.61 -4.52 -3.07
C SER A 129 9.46 -5.75 -2.75
N GLY A 130 9.90 -6.47 -3.78
CA GLY A 130 10.77 -7.66 -3.65
C GLY A 130 12.19 -7.37 -3.15
N TYR A 131 12.61 -6.09 -3.07
CA TYR A 131 13.99 -5.71 -2.76
C TYR A 131 14.11 -4.88 -1.47
N TYR A 132 15.17 -5.15 -0.68
CA TYR A 132 15.42 -4.50 0.61
C TYR A 132 15.90 -3.03 0.51
N LEU A 133 16.32 -2.59 -0.68
CA LEU A 133 16.90 -1.25 -0.95
C LEU A 133 16.12 -0.44 -2.00
N SER A 134 14.88 -0.83 -2.30
CA SER A 134 14.02 -0.17 -3.28
C SER A 134 13.57 1.23 -2.81
N PHE A 135 13.25 2.10 -3.77
CA PHE A 135 12.56 3.36 -3.49
C PHE A 135 11.21 3.10 -2.78
N ASP A 136 10.63 1.94 -3.03
CA ASP A 136 9.39 1.47 -2.41
C ASP A 136 9.49 1.36 -0.88
N ARG A 137 10.62 0.87 -0.33
CA ARG A 137 10.78 0.75 1.13
C ARG A 137 10.68 2.10 1.82
N ASN A 138 11.31 3.12 1.25
CA ASN A 138 11.28 4.47 1.80
C ASN A 138 9.89 5.11 1.72
N MET A 139 9.11 4.82 0.69
CA MET A 139 7.73 5.29 0.55
C MET A 139 6.78 4.54 1.49
N ILE A 140 6.93 3.22 1.63
CA ILE A 140 6.21 2.41 2.62
C ILE A 140 6.51 2.91 4.04
N GLU A 141 7.79 3.16 4.36
CA GLU A 141 8.20 3.70 5.66
C GLU A 141 7.60 5.09 5.92
N ALA A 142 7.63 5.97 4.91
CA ALA A 142 6.96 7.26 4.99
C ALA A 142 5.48 7.07 5.34
N MET A 143 4.80 6.19 4.62
CA MET A 143 3.38 5.95 4.80
C MET A 143 3.08 5.40 6.20
N LEU A 144 3.84 4.39 6.65
CA LEU A 144 3.70 3.75 7.97
C LEU A 144 3.80 4.76 9.11
N PHE A 145 4.73 5.70 9.03
CA PHE A 145 4.99 6.64 10.13
C PHE A 145 4.22 7.97 10.02
N THR A 146 3.71 8.34 8.84
CA THR A 146 3.17 9.70 8.62
C THR A 146 1.75 9.78 8.06
N SER A 147 1.17 8.66 7.59
CA SER A 147 -0.21 8.64 7.09
C SER A 147 -1.26 8.72 8.21
N GLY A 148 -0.98 8.10 9.35
CA GLY A 148 -1.92 7.94 10.46
C GLY A 148 -3.09 6.98 10.17
N ARG A 149 -3.02 6.19 9.09
CA ARG A 149 -4.05 5.24 8.65
C ARG A 149 -3.54 3.80 8.67
N PRO A 150 -4.43 2.81 8.85
CA PRO A 150 -4.07 1.41 8.68
C PRO A 150 -3.56 1.15 7.25
N ILE A 151 -2.48 0.37 7.17
CA ILE A 151 -1.82 0.02 5.91
C ILE A 151 -1.87 -1.49 5.73
N VAL A 152 -2.32 -1.91 4.55
CA VAL A 152 -2.24 -3.27 4.05
C VAL A 152 -1.11 -3.33 3.03
N ILE A 153 -0.11 -4.16 3.31
CA ILE A 153 1.00 -4.43 2.39
C ILE A 153 0.73 -5.79 1.75
N VAL A 154 0.56 -5.81 0.42
CA VAL A 154 0.19 -7.00 -0.34
C VAL A 154 1.44 -7.60 -1.00
N PRO A 155 1.82 -8.85 -0.67
CA PRO A 155 2.88 -9.56 -1.36
C PRO A 155 2.62 -9.71 -2.87
N PRO A 156 3.66 -9.70 -3.72
CA PRO A 156 3.48 -9.89 -5.16
C PRO A 156 2.92 -11.29 -5.51
N ASP A 157 3.20 -12.29 -4.69
CA ASP A 157 2.72 -13.67 -4.81
C ASP A 157 1.34 -13.91 -4.17
N TRP A 158 0.61 -12.83 -3.83
CA TRP A 158 -0.69 -12.95 -3.17
C TRP A 158 -1.83 -13.18 -4.17
N GLU A 159 -2.37 -14.40 -4.19
CA GLU A 159 -3.41 -14.82 -5.14
C GLU A 159 -4.83 -14.84 -4.55
N ARG A 160 -4.99 -14.59 -3.24
CA ARG A 160 -6.26 -14.77 -2.53
C ARG A 160 -7.18 -13.55 -2.54
N GLY A 161 -6.77 -12.49 -3.24
CA GLY A 161 -7.52 -11.23 -3.30
C GLY A 161 -7.86 -10.70 -1.90
N ALA A 162 -9.06 -10.14 -1.71
CA ALA A 162 -9.50 -9.55 -0.43
C ALA A 162 -10.05 -10.58 0.59
N ARG A 163 -9.84 -11.88 0.37
CA ARG A 163 -10.28 -12.93 1.30
C ARG A 163 -9.36 -13.03 2.51
N LEU A 164 -9.96 -13.09 3.70
CA LEU A 164 -9.27 -13.31 4.97
C LEU A 164 -9.83 -14.57 5.64
N GLU A 165 -9.09 -15.66 5.56
CA GLU A 165 -9.46 -16.92 6.22
C GLU A 165 -8.91 -16.90 7.65
N LYS A 166 -7.60 -16.82 7.77
CA LYS A 166 -6.89 -16.83 9.04
C LYS A 166 -6.11 -15.53 9.24
N VAL A 167 -6.38 -14.83 10.33
CA VAL A 167 -5.65 -13.61 10.71
C VAL A 167 -4.86 -13.87 11.99
N VAL A 168 -3.57 -13.56 11.96
CA VAL A 168 -2.70 -13.60 13.14
C VAL A 168 -2.45 -12.17 13.61
N ILE A 169 -2.71 -11.91 14.88
CA ILE A 169 -2.46 -10.63 15.54
C ILE A 169 -1.21 -10.76 16.39
N ALA A 170 -0.15 -10.04 16.03
CA ALA A 170 1.00 -9.85 16.90
C ALA A 170 0.63 -8.84 18.00
N TRP A 171 0.59 -9.31 19.24
CA TRP A 171 0.18 -8.52 20.40
C TRP A 171 1.35 -8.35 21.37
N ASP A 172 1.60 -7.11 21.79
CA ASP A 172 2.59 -6.77 22.82
C ASP A 172 1.96 -6.06 24.04
N GLY A 173 0.63 -5.92 24.08
CA GLY A 173 -0.10 -5.21 25.13
C GLY A 173 -0.02 -3.67 25.05
N SER A 174 0.67 -3.13 24.04
CA SER A 174 0.83 -1.68 23.89
C SER A 174 -0.41 -1.01 23.30
N GLY A 175 -0.52 0.32 23.51
CA GLY A 175 -1.54 1.13 22.85
C GLY A 175 -1.45 1.10 21.32
N ARG A 176 -0.25 0.84 20.75
CA ARG A 176 -0.07 0.68 19.30
C ARG A 176 -0.70 -0.61 18.79
N ALA A 177 -0.52 -1.72 19.50
CA ALA A 177 -1.17 -2.98 19.17
C ALA A 177 -2.71 -2.86 19.32
N ALA A 178 -3.19 -2.22 20.40
CA ALA A 178 -4.61 -1.95 20.58
C ALA A 178 -5.21 -1.13 19.43
N ARG A 179 -4.48 -0.10 18.97
CA ARG A 179 -4.88 0.71 17.81
C ARG A 179 -4.89 -0.11 16.52
N ALA A 180 -3.85 -0.90 16.25
CA ALA A 180 -3.79 -1.74 15.06
C ALA A 180 -4.96 -2.74 15.00
N VAL A 181 -5.32 -3.34 16.13
CA VAL A 181 -6.51 -4.22 16.23
C VAL A 181 -7.79 -3.42 15.99
N GLY A 182 -7.93 -2.24 16.61
CA GLY A 182 -9.07 -1.35 16.43
C GLY A 182 -9.28 -0.94 14.96
N ASP A 183 -8.21 -0.54 14.29
CA ASP A 183 -8.22 -0.13 12.88
C ASP A 183 -8.53 -1.32 11.95
N ALA A 184 -8.07 -2.53 12.30
CA ALA A 184 -8.32 -3.76 11.53
C ALA A 184 -9.70 -4.39 11.79
N MET A 185 -10.48 -3.91 12.76
CA MET A 185 -11.78 -4.52 13.13
C MET A 185 -12.72 -4.81 11.95
N PRO A 186 -12.88 -3.93 10.94
CA PRO A 186 -13.77 -4.22 9.80
C PRO A 186 -13.32 -5.45 8.99
N MET A 187 -12.03 -5.74 9.00
CA MET A 187 -11.44 -6.89 8.35
C MET A 187 -11.52 -8.12 9.27
N LEU A 188 -11.20 -7.96 10.56
CA LEU A 188 -11.19 -9.03 11.56
C LEU A 188 -12.58 -9.64 11.77
N THR A 189 -13.65 -8.85 11.75
CA THR A 189 -15.04 -9.34 11.92
C THR A 189 -15.48 -10.28 10.81
N ARG A 190 -14.71 -10.39 9.72
CA ARG A 190 -14.99 -11.20 8.54
C ARG A 190 -14.00 -12.36 8.37
N ALA A 191 -13.01 -12.46 9.25
CA ALA A 191 -12.07 -13.57 9.25
C ALA A 191 -12.76 -14.84 9.75
N GLU A 192 -12.44 -15.98 9.15
CA GLU A 192 -12.94 -17.28 9.60
C GLU A 192 -12.29 -17.66 10.96
N GLN A 193 -11.03 -17.28 11.15
CA GLN A 193 -10.27 -17.53 12.38
C GLN A 193 -9.34 -16.35 12.71
N VAL A 194 -9.29 -15.97 13.99
CA VAL A 194 -8.34 -14.98 14.52
C VAL A 194 -7.51 -15.60 15.63
N GLU A 195 -6.19 -15.58 15.48
CA GLU A 195 -5.22 -16.03 16.49
C GLU A 195 -4.42 -14.84 17.03
N ILE A 196 -4.28 -14.75 18.35
CA ILE A 196 -3.48 -13.70 19.00
C ILE A 196 -2.17 -14.33 19.47
N VAL A 197 -1.05 -13.79 18.99
CA VAL A 197 0.29 -14.24 19.35
C VAL A 197 0.97 -13.17 20.19
N TYR A 198 1.35 -13.55 21.41
CA TYR A 198 2.13 -12.72 22.32
C TYR A 198 3.53 -13.31 22.46
N VAL A 199 4.56 -12.54 22.13
CA VAL A 199 5.96 -12.96 22.29
C VAL A 199 6.53 -12.25 23.51
N SER A 200 6.92 -13.03 24.51
CA SER A 200 7.46 -12.54 25.78
C SER A 200 8.85 -13.11 26.02
N PRO A 201 9.82 -12.31 26.50
CA PRO A 201 11.08 -12.84 27.01
C PRO A 201 10.92 -13.65 28.33
N GLY A 202 9.74 -13.70 28.93
CA GLY A 202 9.47 -14.41 30.20
C GLY A 202 8.01 -14.87 30.39
N ALA A 203 7.68 -15.44 31.55
CA ALA A 203 6.37 -16.07 31.81
C ALA A 203 5.18 -15.13 31.54
N PHE A 204 4.22 -15.61 30.73
CA PHE A 204 3.00 -14.89 30.34
C PHE A 204 2.20 -14.48 31.58
N ARG A 205 2.00 -13.16 31.76
CA ARG A 205 1.02 -12.64 32.72
C ARG A 205 -0.28 -12.40 31.96
N SER A 206 -1.32 -13.15 32.29
CA SER A 206 -2.63 -13.00 31.67
C SER A 206 -3.16 -11.58 31.90
N PHE A 207 -3.53 -10.88 30.82
CA PHE A 207 -4.31 -9.66 30.90
C PHE A 207 -5.80 -9.98 30.77
N GLY A 208 -6.51 -9.90 31.90
CA GLY A 208 -7.96 -10.05 32.03
C GLY A 208 -8.35 -9.98 33.50
N PRO A 209 -9.57 -9.56 33.87
CA PRO A 209 -10.05 -9.77 35.23
C PRO A 209 -9.96 -11.27 35.54
N PRO A 210 -9.69 -11.66 36.81
CA PRO A 210 -9.57 -13.07 37.18
C PRO A 210 -10.79 -13.83 36.68
N ARG A 211 -10.58 -14.79 35.78
CA ARG A 211 -11.64 -15.74 35.41
C ARG A 211 -11.93 -16.53 36.68
N THR A 212 -13.05 -16.24 37.34
CA THR A 212 -13.56 -17.08 38.41
C THR A 212 -13.66 -18.50 37.87
N PRO A 213 -13.10 -19.53 38.52
CA PRO A 213 -13.28 -20.89 38.09
C PRO A 213 -14.78 -21.17 37.98
N LEU A 214 -15.21 -21.72 36.83
CA LEU A 214 -16.52 -22.34 36.72
C LEU A 214 -16.56 -23.41 37.82
N GLN A 215 -17.37 -23.18 38.86
CA GLN A 215 -17.70 -24.24 39.79
C GLN A 215 -18.55 -25.24 39.02
N GLU A 216 -17.96 -26.39 38.70
CA GLU A 216 -18.72 -27.57 38.30
C GLU A 216 -19.71 -27.92 39.44
N LYS A 217 -20.98 -28.03 39.07
CA LYS A 217 -22.01 -28.70 39.87
C LYS A 217 -22.23 -30.08 39.30
#